data_AF-A0A660UVT3-F1
#
_entry.id   AF-A0A660UVT3-F1
#
_cell.length_a   1.000
_cell.length_b   1.000
_cell.length_c   1.000
_cell.angle_alpha   90.00
_cell.angle_beta   90.00
_cell.angle_gamma   90.00
#
_symmetry.space_group_name_H-M   'P 1'
#
loop_
_entity.id
_entity.type
_entity.pdbx_description
1 polymer ?
#
loop_
_entity_poly.entity_id
_entity_poly.type
_entity_poly.pdbx_seq_one_letter_code
_entity_poly.pdbx_strand_id
1 'polypeptide(L)'
;TGTRAFARTLAVEKRRQERALFTAVRVEGFRQWRNLKKEIRSSAPGGNRLAPLSFMARITKGGRLKPDKPLKRLAALARYQVQYGQDFEFRFGWDTPRVSASVRKIAKRAQEGYTVSITPAKRRALARIAGGLGPRSRARRYLFLRKSTVSAHVPARELMEPYWAAHRDEARRNIRRNFRRKMKGEYI
;
A
#
# COMPACT_ATOMS: atom_id res chain seq x y z
N THR A 1 32.17 36.87 -27.31
CA THR A 1 30.82 36.39 -26.91
C THR A 1 30.79 34.91 -26.48
N GLY A 2 31.80 34.43 -25.75
CA GLY A 2 31.88 33.01 -25.31
C GLY A 2 31.11 32.67 -24.03
N THR A 3 30.94 33.62 -23.11
CA THR A 3 30.28 33.41 -21.80
C THR A 3 28.79 33.06 -21.93
N ARG A 4 28.08 33.70 -22.86
CA ARG A 4 26.65 33.40 -23.14
C ARG A 4 26.45 32.01 -23.76
N ALA A 5 27.38 31.55 -24.61
CA ALA A 5 27.31 30.22 -25.21
C ALA A 5 27.56 29.12 -24.16
N PHE A 6 28.57 29.32 -23.29
CA PHE A 6 28.85 28.42 -22.17
C PHE A 6 27.68 28.34 -21.16
N ALA A 7 27.06 29.48 -20.82
CA ALA A 7 25.89 29.48 -19.94
C ALA A 7 24.71 28.69 -20.53
N ARG A 8 24.51 28.75 -21.86
CA ARG A 8 23.46 27.99 -22.56
C ARG A 8 23.75 26.49 -22.53
N THR A 9 24.98 26.04 -22.81
CA THR A 9 25.33 24.62 -22.78
C THR A 9 25.18 24.03 -21.38
N LEU A 10 25.60 24.77 -20.36
CA LEU A 10 25.43 24.37 -18.95
C LEU A 10 23.95 24.23 -18.56
N ALA A 11 23.10 25.16 -19.00
CA ALA A 11 21.65 25.06 -18.78
C ALA A 11 21.01 23.86 -19.49
N VAL A 12 21.47 23.53 -20.70
CA VAL A 12 20.99 22.35 -21.46
C VAL A 12 21.40 21.05 -20.74
N GLU A 13 22.65 20.93 -20.32
CA GLU A 13 23.13 19.75 -19.60
C GLU A 13 22.46 19.59 -18.23
N LYS A 14 22.22 20.68 -17.49
CA LYS A 14 21.46 20.63 -16.24
C LYS A 14 20.05 20.07 -16.47
N ARG A 15 19.33 20.58 -17.48
CA ARG A 15 17.99 20.08 -17.85
C ARG A 15 18.03 18.60 -18.27
N ARG A 16 19.07 18.18 -18.98
CA ARG A 16 19.27 16.77 -19.36
C ARG A 16 19.44 15.88 -18.13
N GLN A 17 20.28 16.29 -17.19
CA GLN A 17 20.49 15.57 -15.93
C GLN A 17 19.21 15.49 -15.09
N GLU A 18 18.49 16.60 -14.94
CA GLU A 18 17.21 16.64 -14.21
C GLU A 18 16.18 15.68 -14.82
N ARG A 19 16.04 15.68 -16.15
CA ARG A 19 15.13 14.76 -16.87
C ARG A 19 15.54 13.30 -16.70
N ALA A 20 16.85 13.02 -16.78
CA ALA A 20 17.38 11.68 -16.60
C ALA A 20 17.12 11.17 -15.18
N LEU A 21 17.35 12.02 -14.17
CA LEU A 21 17.12 11.68 -12.77
C LEU A 21 15.63 11.48 -12.49
N PHE A 22 14.78 12.37 -12.97
CA PHE A 22 13.32 12.22 -12.86
C PHE A 22 12.83 10.90 -13.46
N THR A 23 13.34 10.55 -14.66
CA THR A 23 13.00 9.28 -15.30
C THR A 23 13.47 8.09 -14.45
N ALA A 24 14.70 8.13 -13.94
CA ALA A 24 15.25 7.08 -13.09
C ALA A 24 14.43 6.87 -11.80
N VAL A 25 14.06 7.97 -11.12
CA VAL A 25 13.21 7.94 -9.93
C VAL A 25 11.82 7.41 -10.26
N ARG A 26 11.22 7.81 -11.39
CA ARG A 26 9.90 7.36 -11.80
C ARG A 26 9.86 5.87 -12.13
N VAL A 27 10.87 5.36 -12.84
CA VAL A 27 10.99 3.93 -13.16
C VAL A 27 11.14 3.10 -11.88
N GLU A 28 12.04 3.50 -10.98
CA GLU A 28 12.22 2.78 -9.72
C GLU A 28 10.97 2.90 -8.83
N GLY A 29 10.35 4.07 -8.78
CA GLY A 29 9.15 4.27 -8.00
C GLY A 29 7.98 3.40 -8.44
N PHE A 30 7.81 3.21 -9.75
CA PHE A 30 6.85 2.28 -10.29
C PHE A 30 7.16 0.82 -9.92
N ARG A 31 8.44 0.43 -9.96
CA ARG A 31 8.89 -0.91 -9.53
C ARG A 31 8.58 -1.16 -8.05
N GLN A 32 8.96 -0.23 -7.18
CA GLN A 32 8.72 -0.31 -5.74
C GLN A 32 7.22 -0.36 -5.43
N TRP A 33 6.41 0.43 -6.12
CA TRP A 33 4.95 0.36 -5.99
C TRP A 33 4.37 -1.02 -6.37
N ARG A 34 4.89 -1.67 -7.42
CA ARG A 34 4.46 -3.02 -7.80
C ARG A 34 4.86 -4.05 -6.74
N ASN A 35 6.08 -3.96 -6.22
CA ASN A 35 6.60 -4.84 -5.18
C ASN A 35 5.80 -4.70 -3.88
N LEU A 36 5.56 -3.47 -3.42
CA LEU A 36 4.70 -3.19 -2.28
C LEU A 36 3.32 -3.84 -2.42
N LYS A 37 2.67 -3.67 -3.58
CA LYS A 37 1.37 -4.30 -3.82
C LYS A 37 1.43 -5.81 -3.73
N LYS A 38 2.52 -6.43 -4.22
CA LYS A 38 2.72 -7.88 -4.14
C LYS A 38 2.86 -8.32 -2.68
N GLU A 39 3.66 -7.62 -1.89
CA GLU A 39 3.92 -7.95 -0.49
C GLU A 39 2.72 -7.73 0.43
N ILE A 40 1.97 -6.63 0.24
CA ILE A 40 0.70 -6.44 0.96
C ILE A 40 -0.29 -7.57 0.62
N ARG A 41 -0.33 -8.00 -0.65
CA ARG A 41 -1.21 -9.12 -1.07
C ARG A 41 -0.80 -10.46 -0.46
N SER A 42 0.49 -10.69 -0.25
CA SER A 42 1.01 -11.88 0.45
C SER A 42 0.98 -11.75 1.97
N SER A 43 0.60 -10.58 2.50
CA SER A 43 0.63 -10.26 3.94
C SER A 43 2.04 -10.35 4.54
N ALA A 44 3.07 -10.01 3.76
CA ALA A 44 4.46 -10.05 4.18
C ALA A 44 5.25 -8.80 3.76
N PRO A 45 4.87 -7.59 4.23
CA PRO A 45 5.61 -6.37 3.95
C PRO A 45 7.02 -6.43 4.57
N GLY A 46 8.03 -6.09 3.77
CA GLY A 46 9.44 -6.16 4.17
C GLY A 46 9.91 -7.59 4.45
N GLY A 47 9.21 -8.61 3.93
CA GLY A 47 9.49 -10.02 4.22
C GLY A 47 8.91 -10.55 5.54
N ASN A 48 8.38 -9.68 6.40
CA ASN A 48 7.82 -10.06 7.70
C ASN A 48 6.35 -10.44 7.58
N ARG A 49 6.03 -11.73 7.78
CA ARG A 49 4.66 -12.22 7.66
C ARG A 49 3.79 -11.69 8.81
N LEU A 50 2.78 -10.92 8.48
CA LEU A 50 1.78 -10.45 9.43
C LEU A 50 0.99 -11.63 10.00
N ALA A 51 0.59 -11.50 11.26
CA ALA A 51 -0.32 -12.45 11.90
C ALA A 51 -1.57 -12.67 11.02
N PRO A 52 -1.92 -13.93 10.72
CA PRO A 52 -3.06 -14.23 9.89
C PRO A 52 -4.33 -13.68 10.54
N LEU A 53 -5.17 -12.99 9.76
CA LEU A 53 -6.50 -12.64 10.24
C LEU A 53 -7.29 -13.92 10.37
N SER A 54 -7.73 -14.20 11.60
CA SER A 54 -8.25 -15.50 11.98
C SER A 54 -9.38 -15.94 11.05
N PHE A 55 -10.34 -15.08 10.69
CA PHE A 55 -11.43 -15.45 9.79
C PHE A 55 -12.08 -14.23 9.11
N MET A 56 -11.52 -13.73 8.02
CA MET A 56 -12.32 -12.97 7.05
C MET A 56 -12.56 -13.90 5.86
N ALA A 57 -13.76 -14.43 5.74
CA ALA A 57 -14.19 -15.17 4.55
C ALA A 57 -15.41 -14.47 3.97
N ARG A 58 -15.43 -14.27 2.65
CA ARG A 58 -16.55 -13.64 1.95
C ARG A 58 -17.52 -14.71 1.45
N ILE A 59 -18.80 -14.51 1.72
CA ILE A 59 -19.89 -15.29 1.11
C ILE A 59 -19.98 -14.90 -0.37
N THR A 60 -19.87 -15.88 -1.26
CA THR A 60 -20.15 -15.70 -2.69
C THR A 60 -21.64 -15.87 -2.98
N LYS A 61 -22.13 -15.43 -4.15
CA LYS A 61 -23.55 -15.58 -4.53
C LYS A 61 -24.09 -17.02 -4.39
N GLY A 62 -23.23 -18.04 -4.51
CA GLY A 62 -23.58 -19.45 -4.32
C GLY A 62 -23.35 -19.99 -2.90
N GLY A 63 -23.31 -19.14 -1.86
CA GLY A 63 -23.14 -19.57 -0.47
C GLY A 63 -21.74 -20.10 -0.08
N ARG A 64 -20.84 -20.30 -1.06
CA ARG A 64 -19.47 -20.74 -0.81
C ARG A 64 -18.65 -19.62 -0.17
N LEU A 65 -17.98 -19.95 0.93
CA LEU A 65 -17.02 -19.08 1.60
C LEU A 65 -15.70 -19.08 0.83
N LYS A 66 -15.27 -17.90 0.36
CA LYS A 66 -13.91 -17.70 -0.15
C LYS A 66 -13.06 -16.98 0.91
N PRO A 67 -11.78 -17.33 1.09
CA PRO A 67 -10.88 -16.57 1.94
C PRO A 67 -10.90 -15.10 1.49
N ASP A 68 -11.32 -14.20 2.38
CA ASP A 68 -11.25 -12.78 2.11
C ASP A 68 -9.78 -12.37 2.28
N LYS A 69 -9.27 -11.65 1.30
CA LYS A 69 -7.92 -11.10 1.32
C LYS A 69 -8.09 -9.59 1.51
N PRO A 70 -8.38 -9.11 2.73
CA PRO A 70 -8.65 -7.69 2.98
C PRO A 70 -7.47 -6.82 2.56
N LEU A 71 -6.25 -7.29 2.81
CA LEU A 71 -5.02 -6.64 2.37
C LEU A 71 -4.90 -6.60 0.84
N LYS A 72 -5.47 -7.56 0.08
CA LYS A 72 -5.48 -7.49 -1.39
C LYS A 72 -6.27 -6.30 -1.90
N ARG A 73 -7.39 -5.96 -1.27
CA ARG A 73 -8.18 -4.76 -1.62
C ARG A 73 -7.43 -3.49 -1.25
N LEU A 74 -6.85 -3.46 -0.05
CA LEU A 74 -6.06 -2.33 0.42
C LEU A 74 -4.84 -2.08 -0.49
N ALA A 75 -4.14 -3.15 -0.89
CA ALA A 75 -3.05 -3.10 -1.87
C ALA A 75 -3.50 -2.49 -3.19
N ALA A 76 -4.68 -2.85 -3.71
CA ALA A 76 -5.18 -2.30 -4.98
C ALA A 76 -5.34 -0.77 -4.92
N LEU A 77 -5.63 -0.24 -3.74
CA LEU A 77 -5.82 1.19 -3.49
C LEU A 77 -4.51 1.97 -3.29
N ALA A 78 -3.40 1.29 -3.01
CA ALA A 78 -2.10 1.94 -2.91
C ALA A 78 -1.74 2.62 -4.26
N ARG A 79 -1.21 3.83 -4.15
CA ARG A 79 -0.75 4.67 -5.26
C ARG A 79 0.72 5.03 -5.04
N TYR A 80 1.33 5.57 -6.08
CA TYR A 80 2.65 6.18 -5.98
C TYR A 80 2.62 7.53 -6.67
N GLN A 81 3.51 8.41 -6.24
CA GLN A 81 3.72 9.73 -6.80
C GLN A 81 5.20 10.06 -6.71
N VAL A 82 5.69 10.71 -7.76
CA VAL A 82 6.99 11.38 -7.76
C VAL A 82 6.68 12.86 -7.86
N GLN A 83 7.15 13.64 -6.89
CA GLN A 83 6.97 15.09 -6.86
C GLN A 83 8.28 15.80 -7.25
N TYR A 84 8.12 16.94 -7.92
CA TYR A 84 9.22 17.83 -8.28
C TYR A 84 9.28 18.92 -7.21
N GLY A 85 10.38 18.99 -6.46
CA GLY A 85 10.67 20.03 -5.47
C GLY A 85 12.11 20.52 -5.60
N GLN A 86 12.70 20.98 -4.49
CA GLN A 86 14.16 21.16 -4.39
C GLN A 86 14.90 19.83 -4.56
N ASP A 87 14.29 18.75 -4.05
CA ASP A 87 14.68 17.37 -4.25
C ASP A 87 13.55 16.56 -4.91
N PHE A 88 13.90 15.44 -5.52
CA PHE A 88 12.92 14.47 -6.02
C PHE A 88 12.38 13.64 -4.86
N GLU A 89 11.13 13.89 -4.48
CA GLU A 89 10.46 13.11 -3.45
C GLU A 89 9.63 11.98 -4.05
N PHE A 90 9.88 10.76 -3.57
CA PHE A 90 9.12 9.58 -3.94
C PHE A 90 8.19 9.17 -2.80
N ARG A 91 6.88 9.20 -3.05
CA ARG A 91 5.85 8.78 -2.10
C ARG A 91 5.08 7.59 -2.65
N PHE A 92 4.80 6.61 -1.81
CA PHE A 92 3.92 5.49 -2.13
C PHE A 92 3.06 5.12 -0.94
N GLY A 93 1.90 4.50 -1.21
CA GLY A 93 0.94 4.12 -0.19
C GLY A 93 -0.42 4.77 -0.42
N TRP A 94 -1.09 5.15 0.67
CA TRP A 94 -2.42 5.75 0.62
C TRP A 94 -2.39 7.26 0.82
N ASP A 95 -1.28 7.84 1.28
CA ASP A 95 -1.16 9.27 1.53
C ASP A 95 -0.77 10.06 0.27
N THR A 96 -1.49 9.81 -0.82
CA THR A 96 -1.35 10.58 -2.06
C THR A 96 -2.65 11.34 -2.32
N PRO A 97 -2.60 12.53 -2.98
CA PRO A 97 -3.80 13.32 -3.29
C PRO A 97 -4.82 12.54 -4.14
N ARG A 98 -4.37 11.53 -4.89
CA ARG A 98 -5.20 10.67 -5.75
C ARG A 98 -6.01 9.61 -5.00
N VAL A 99 -5.86 9.51 -3.67
CA VAL A 99 -6.57 8.55 -2.84
C VAL A 99 -7.63 9.29 -2.01
N SER A 100 -8.87 8.81 -2.09
CA SER A 100 -10.00 9.45 -1.39
C SER A 100 -9.78 9.47 0.13
N ALA A 101 -10.34 10.47 0.80
CA ALA A 101 -10.22 10.62 2.26
C ALA A 101 -10.74 9.39 3.02
N SER A 102 -11.81 8.77 2.53
CA SER A 102 -12.35 7.52 3.11
C SER A 102 -11.34 6.37 3.05
N VAL A 103 -10.67 6.18 1.91
CA VAL A 103 -9.64 5.15 1.76
C VAL A 103 -8.43 5.44 2.65
N ARG A 104 -7.99 6.71 2.72
CA ARG A 104 -6.92 7.12 3.63
C ARG A 104 -7.26 6.80 5.08
N LYS A 105 -8.49 7.11 5.52
CA LYS A 105 -8.98 6.80 6.87
C LYS A 105 -9.00 5.30 7.15
N ILE A 106 -9.46 4.47 6.20
CA ILE A 106 -9.46 3.01 6.35
C ILE A 106 -8.03 2.47 6.44
N ALA A 107 -7.14 2.94 5.56
CA ALA A 107 -5.75 2.51 5.56
C ALA A 107 -5.02 2.91 6.85
N LYS A 108 -5.23 4.14 7.33
CA LYS A 108 -4.68 4.64 8.59
C LYS A 108 -5.14 3.78 9.77
N ARG A 109 -6.45 3.54 9.89
CA ARG A 109 -7.00 2.63 10.91
C ARG A 109 -6.45 1.21 10.82
N ALA A 110 -6.24 0.70 9.61
CA ALA A 110 -5.65 -0.63 9.44
C ALA A 110 -4.18 -0.67 9.90
N GLN A 111 -3.43 0.41 9.69
CA GLN A 111 -2.04 0.52 10.13
C GLN A 111 -1.92 0.68 11.64
N GLU A 112 -2.69 1.59 12.23
CA GLU A 112 -2.65 1.91 13.67
C GLU A 112 -3.38 0.89 14.55
N GLY A 113 -4.26 0.09 13.94
CA GLY A 113 -5.24 -0.69 14.69
C GLY A 113 -6.36 0.21 15.21
N TYR A 114 -7.44 -0.41 15.63
CA TYR A 114 -8.59 0.32 16.16
C TYR A 114 -9.51 -0.57 16.99
N THR A 115 -10.24 0.07 17.90
CA THR A 115 -11.28 -0.60 18.68
C THR A 115 -12.65 -0.17 18.16
N VAL A 116 -13.55 -1.13 18.02
CA VAL A 116 -14.91 -0.92 17.54
C VAL A 116 -15.88 -1.24 18.67
N SER A 117 -16.73 -0.29 19.05
CA SER A 117 -17.87 -0.58 19.92
C SER A 117 -18.90 -1.45 19.20
N ILE A 118 -19.35 -2.51 19.89
CA ILE A 118 -20.34 -3.50 19.45
C ILE A 118 -21.71 -3.06 19.96
N THR A 119 -22.37 -2.25 19.13
CA THR A 119 -23.75 -1.83 19.38
C THR A 119 -24.74 -2.97 19.11
N PRO A 120 -25.98 -2.92 19.65
CA PRO A 120 -27.03 -3.89 19.33
C PRO A 120 -27.31 -4.02 17.83
N ALA A 121 -27.20 -2.91 17.08
CA ALA A 121 -27.35 -2.91 15.62
C ALA A 121 -26.21 -3.69 14.92
N LYS A 122 -24.95 -3.46 15.30
CA LYS A 122 -23.80 -4.22 14.75
C LYS A 122 -23.87 -5.69 15.11
N ARG A 123 -24.26 -6.01 16.35
CA ARG A 123 -24.48 -7.39 16.80
C ARG A 123 -25.54 -8.09 15.93
N ARG A 124 -26.68 -7.45 15.69
CA ARG A 124 -27.73 -7.97 14.79
C ARG A 124 -27.22 -8.15 13.36
N ALA A 125 -26.44 -7.20 12.84
CA ALA A 125 -25.85 -7.30 11.51
C ALA A 125 -24.88 -8.50 11.40
N LEU A 126 -23.99 -8.69 12.38
CA LEU A 126 -23.08 -9.83 12.43
C LEU A 126 -23.84 -11.16 12.57
N ALA A 127 -24.88 -11.21 13.40
CA ALA A 127 -25.75 -12.38 13.54
C ALA A 127 -26.49 -12.71 12.25
N ARG A 128 -26.96 -11.70 11.50
CA ARG A 128 -27.57 -11.88 10.17
C ARG A 128 -26.58 -12.48 9.17
N ILE A 129 -25.34 -11.96 9.15
CA ILE A 129 -24.27 -12.54 8.32
C ILE A 129 -24.02 -13.99 8.74
N ALA A 130 -23.98 -14.28 10.05
CA ALA A 130 -23.79 -15.62 10.58
C ALA A 130 -24.93 -16.59 10.21
N GLY A 131 -26.18 -16.12 10.20
CA GLY A 131 -27.36 -16.88 9.79
C GLY A 131 -27.35 -17.26 8.32
N GLY A 132 -26.78 -16.41 7.46
CA GLY A 132 -26.54 -16.71 6.04
C GLY A 132 -25.38 -17.69 5.78
N LEU A 133 -24.66 -18.13 6.83
CA LEU A 133 -23.62 -19.15 6.71
C LEU A 133 -24.19 -20.54 6.96
N GLY A 134 -23.76 -21.50 6.13
CA GLY A 134 -24.10 -22.91 6.30
C GLY A 134 -23.75 -23.43 7.71
N PRO A 135 -24.50 -24.42 8.24
CA PRO A 135 -24.40 -24.85 9.64
C PRO A 135 -23.01 -25.39 10.02
N ARG A 136 -22.26 -25.95 9.05
CA ARG A 136 -20.89 -26.46 9.25
C ARG A 136 -19.79 -25.38 9.17
N SER A 137 -20.15 -24.11 9.00
CA SER A 137 -19.17 -23.02 8.86
C SER A 137 -18.47 -22.70 10.18
N ARG A 138 -17.13 -22.89 10.22
CA ARG A 138 -16.29 -22.48 11.36
C ARG A 138 -16.34 -20.98 11.65
N ALA A 139 -16.72 -20.14 10.68
CA ALA A 139 -16.82 -18.69 10.86
C ALA A 139 -18.06 -18.29 11.70
N ARG A 140 -19.10 -19.14 11.73
CA ARG A 140 -20.38 -18.86 12.41
C ARG A 140 -20.19 -18.57 13.89
N ARG A 141 -19.31 -19.31 14.58
CA ARG A 141 -19.01 -19.12 16.02
C ARG A 141 -18.41 -17.76 16.37
N TYR A 142 -17.74 -17.10 15.42
CA TYR A 142 -17.05 -15.83 15.66
C TYR A 142 -17.93 -14.61 15.36
N LEU A 143 -19.04 -14.80 14.65
CA LEU A 143 -19.97 -13.74 14.30
C LEU A 143 -21.15 -13.65 15.28
N PHE A 144 -21.43 -14.73 16.02
CA PHE A 144 -22.34 -14.71 17.17
C PHE A 144 -21.62 -14.18 18.41
N LEU A 145 -21.61 -12.86 18.57
CA LEU A 145 -21.02 -12.21 19.73
C LEU A 145 -21.88 -12.40 20.99
N ARG A 146 -21.25 -12.77 22.11
CA ARG A 146 -21.91 -12.85 23.44
C ARG A 146 -22.52 -11.52 23.82
N LYS A 147 -23.69 -11.50 24.49
CA LYS A 147 -24.36 -10.25 24.93
C LYS A 147 -23.44 -9.30 25.69
N SER A 148 -22.50 -9.84 26.47
CA SER A 148 -21.49 -9.09 27.22
C SER A 148 -20.35 -8.49 26.38
N THR A 149 -20.20 -8.87 25.10
CA THR A 149 -19.18 -8.26 24.22
C THR A 149 -19.59 -6.83 23.88
N VAL A 150 -18.88 -5.84 24.44
CA VAL A 150 -19.13 -4.40 24.24
C VAL A 150 -18.18 -3.80 23.20
N SER A 151 -17.00 -4.40 23.00
CA SER A 151 -15.98 -3.90 22.07
C SER A 151 -15.27 -5.05 21.35
N ALA A 152 -14.68 -4.74 20.20
CA ALA A 152 -13.79 -5.62 19.46
C ALA A 152 -12.51 -4.84 19.08
N HIS A 153 -11.36 -5.41 19.41
CA HIS A 153 -10.06 -4.85 19.06
C HIS A 153 -9.56 -5.41 17.74
N VAL A 154 -9.11 -4.54 16.85
CA VAL A 154 -8.44 -4.89 15.60
C VAL A 154 -6.98 -4.46 15.73
N PRO A 155 -6.02 -5.41 15.66
CA PRO A 155 -4.61 -5.09 15.87
C PRO A 155 -4.04 -4.25 14.72
N ALA A 156 -3.04 -3.45 15.05
CA ALA A 156 -2.23 -2.67 14.13
C ALA A 156 -1.55 -3.55 13.08
N ARG A 157 -1.36 -3.00 11.87
CA ARG A 157 -0.70 -3.67 10.74
C ARG A 157 0.16 -2.67 10.01
N GLU A 158 1.40 -2.53 10.45
CA GLU A 158 2.37 -1.69 9.74
C GLU A 158 2.67 -2.31 8.37
N LEU A 159 2.32 -1.58 7.31
CA LEU A 159 2.46 -2.04 5.93
C LEU A 159 3.52 -1.26 5.16
N MET A 160 3.63 0.05 5.42
CA MET A 160 4.48 0.95 4.65
C MET A 160 5.91 0.95 5.19
N GLU A 161 6.07 1.21 6.49
CA GLU A 161 7.39 1.33 7.12
C GLU A 161 8.23 0.05 7.01
N PRO A 162 7.72 -1.14 7.39
CA PRO A 162 8.50 -2.37 7.24
C PRO A 162 8.95 -2.64 5.80
N TYR A 163 8.07 -2.34 4.83
CA TYR A 163 8.41 -2.45 3.42
C TYR A 163 9.52 -1.47 3.03
N TRP A 164 9.38 -0.19 3.39
CA TRP A 164 10.37 0.82 2.99
C TRP A 164 11.72 0.59 3.64
N ALA A 165 11.74 0.23 4.92
CA ALA A 165 12.95 -0.12 5.65
C ALA A 165 13.73 -1.24 4.93
N ALA A 166 13.05 -2.26 4.42
CA ALA A 166 13.68 -3.37 3.70
C ALA A 166 14.20 -3.00 2.30
N HIS A 167 13.52 -2.08 1.59
CA HIS A 167 13.77 -1.84 0.16
C HIS A 167 14.48 -0.51 -0.16
N ARG A 168 14.63 0.41 0.81
CA ARG A 168 15.16 1.76 0.59
C ARG A 168 16.55 1.78 -0.06
N ASP A 169 17.44 0.88 0.37
CA ASP A 169 18.83 0.88 -0.10
C ASP A 169 18.95 0.25 -1.49
N GLU A 170 18.11 -0.75 -1.79
CA GLU A 170 17.98 -1.28 -3.15
C GLU A 170 17.46 -0.18 -4.10
N ALA A 171 16.41 0.53 -3.70
CA ALA A 171 15.83 1.61 -4.49
C ALA A 171 16.88 2.71 -4.80
N ARG A 172 17.66 3.13 -3.80
CA ARG A 172 18.74 4.11 -3.98
C ARG A 172 19.79 3.63 -5.00
N ARG A 173 20.24 2.38 -4.90
CA ARG A 173 21.19 1.79 -5.86
C ARG A 173 20.61 1.74 -7.27
N ASN A 174 19.36 1.30 -7.40
CA ASN A 174 18.66 1.20 -8.68
C ASN A 174 18.47 2.57 -9.34
N ILE A 175 18.10 3.62 -8.58
CA ILE A 175 17.97 4.99 -9.09
C ILE A 175 19.31 5.47 -9.65
N ARG A 176 20.40 5.32 -8.90
CA ARG A 176 21.75 5.70 -9.36
C ARG A 176 22.14 4.96 -10.64
N ARG A 177 21.86 3.66 -10.72
CA ARG A 177 22.13 2.84 -11.92
C ARG A 177 21.30 3.32 -13.12
N ASN A 178 19.99 3.50 -12.95
CA ASN A 178 19.09 3.94 -14.01
C ASN A 178 19.45 5.35 -14.50
N PHE A 179 19.83 6.25 -13.59
CA PHE A 179 20.32 7.58 -13.94
C PHE A 179 21.56 7.51 -14.84
N ARG A 180 22.57 6.72 -14.46
CA ARG A 180 23.79 6.54 -15.27
C ARG A 180 23.47 5.97 -16.66
N ARG A 181 22.62 4.93 -16.73
CA ARG A 181 22.17 4.34 -18.00
C ARG A 181 21.46 5.37 -18.88
N LYS A 182 20.56 6.17 -18.28
CA LYS A 182 19.83 7.20 -19.01
C LYS A 182 20.74 8.32 -19.52
N MET A 183 21.75 8.72 -18.74
CA MET A 183 22.76 9.68 -19.17
C MET A 183 23.59 9.17 -20.35
N LYS A 184 23.87 7.87 -20.41
CA LYS A 184 24.51 7.18 -21.55
C LYS A 184 23.62 7.02 -22.78
N GLY A 185 22.33 7.39 -22.70
CA GLY A 185 21.37 7.25 -23.81
C GLY A 185 20.68 5.88 -23.88
N GLU A 186 20.87 5.00 -22.90
CA GLU A 186 20.22 3.70 -22.87
C GLU A 186 18.71 3.81 -22.57
N TYR A 187 17.94 2.85 -23.09
CA TYR A 187 16.53 2.67 -22.74
C TYR A 187 16.39 1.98 -21.36
N ILE A 188 15.49 2.50 -20.53
CA ILE A 188 15.21 2.03 -19.17
C ILE A 188 13.71 1.99 -18.89
#